data_AF-A0A061NP20-F1
#
_entry.id   AF-A0A061NP20-F1
#
_cell.length_a   1.000
_cell.length_b   1.000
_cell.length_c   1.000
_cell.angle_alpha   90.00
_cell.angle_beta   90.00
_cell.angle_gamma   90.00
#
_symmetry.space_group_name_H-M   'P 1'
#
loop_
_entity.id
_entity.type
_entity.pdbx_description
1 polymer ?
#
loop_
_entity_poly.entity_id
_entity_poly.type
_entity_poly.pdbx_seq_one_letter_code
_entity_poly.pdbx_strand_id
1 'polypeptide(L)'
;MLEVTVRYHDGDSSDRYLALNECTVKTTEGSLVCNVDIKGEEFETFRGDGLCISTPSGSTAYNKALGGAILHPSLASMQISEMASINNRVYRTIGSPLVLPEHHTCLLKPLNDVSMQLTIDHYSLVSKDIASIQCRVADEYVRFARFRPFPFWKRVKESFIGE
;
A
#
# COMPACT_ATOMS: atom_id res chain seq x y z
N MET A 1 5.01 -5.01 -10.41
CA MET A 1 5.47 -4.35 -9.15
C MET A 1 4.33 -3.47 -8.63
N LEU A 2 4.54 -2.56 -7.68
CA LEU A 2 3.54 -1.53 -7.35
C LEU A 2 3.96 -0.20 -7.99
N GLU A 3 3.07 0.45 -8.72
CA GLU A 3 3.27 1.82 -9.19
C GLU A 3 2.57 2.77 -8.21
N VAL A 4 3.31 3.80 -7.78
CA VAL A 4 2.82 4.84 -6.89
C VAL A 4 2.99 6.19 -7.60
N THR A 5 1.88 6.87 -7.85
CA THR A 5 1.88 8.23 -8.40
C THR A 5 1.46 9.21 -7.33
N VAL A 6 2.35 10.15 -7.00
CA VAL A 6 2.08 11.23 -6.04
C VAL A 6 1.79 12.50 -6.84
N ARG A 7 0.66 13.14 -6.55
CA ARG A 7 0.29 14.44 -7.16
C ARG A 7 0.25 15.50 -6.08
N TYR A 8 0.77 16.68 -6.38
CA TYR A 8 0.85 17.79 -5.44
C TYR A 8 -0.21 18.85 -5.72
N HIS A 9 -0.47 19.73 -4.75
CA HIS A 9 -1.48 20.78 -4.84
C HIS A 9 -1.14 21.88 -5.87
N ASP A 10 0.12 21.99 -6.29
CA ASP A 10 0.56 22.94 -7.31
C ASP A 10 0.09 22.59 -8.74
N GLY A 11 -0.55 21.43 -8.93
CA GLY A 11 -1.29 21.05 -10.13
C GLY A 11 -0.44 20.54 -11.29
N ASP A 12 0.82 20.96 -11.40
CA ASP A 12 1.71 20.60 -12.51
C ASP A 12 2.75 19.52 -12.15
N SER A 13 3.02 19.30 -10.86
CA SER A 13 4.02 18.32 -10.44
C SER A 13 3.40 16.97 -10.07
N SER A 14 3.98 15.90 -10.62
CA SER A 14 3.67 14.54 -10.22
C SER A 14 4.91 13.68 -10.27
N ASP A 15 5.13 12.90 -9.20
CA ASP A 15 6.21 11.94 -9.14
C ASP A 15 5.66 10.52 -9.30
N ARG A 16 6.37 9.71 -10.07
CA ARG A 16 6.09 8.29 -10.24
C ARG A 16 7.20 7.45 -9.62
N TYR A 17 6.80 6.53 -8.76
CA TYR A 17 7.69 5.60 -8.07
C TYR A 17 7.26 4.16 -8.34
N LEU A 18 8.22 3.24 -8.22
CA LEU A 18 7.99 1.80 -8.27
C LEU A 18 8.42 1.18 -6.94
N ALA A 19 7.54 0.41 -6.33
CA ALA A 19 7.82 -0.35 -5.11
C ALA A 19 7.89 -1.85 -5.41
N LEU A 20 8.89 -2.51 -4.83
CA LEU A 20 9.01 -3.97 -4.86
C LEU A 20 8.21 -4.64 -3.75
N ASN A 21 8.19 -4.07 -2.54
CA ASN A 21 7.47 -4.58 -1.39
C ASN A 21 6.18 -3.81 -1.14
N GLU A 22 6.27 -2.55 -0.70
CA GLU A 22 5.10 -1.78 -0.32
C GLU A 22 5.28 -0.26 -0.42
N CYS A 23 4.14 0.41 -0.46
CA CYS A 23 4.00 1.83 -0.20
C CYS A 23 3.17 2.00 1.08
N THR A 24 3.66 2.80 2.04
CA THR A 24 2.89 3.15 3.24
C THR A 24 2.65 4.65 3.30
N VAL A 25 1.45 5.01 3.76
CA VAL A 25 1.00 6.38 3.93
C VAL A 25 0.67 6.59 5.39
N LYS A 26 1.38 7.50 6.04
CA LYS A 26 1.18 7.90 7.44
C LYS A 26 1.11 9.40 7.55
N THR A 27 0.79 9.90 8.74
CA THR A 27 1.01 11.30 9.09
C THR A 27 2.19 11.42 10.06
N THR A 28 2.87 12.56 10.07
CA THR A 28 3.87 12.85 11.11
C THR A 28 3.22 13.36 12.41
N GLU A 29 1.95 13.74 12.36
CA GLU A 29 1.18 14.31 13.47
C GLU A 29 -0.28 13.84 13.42
N GLY A 30 -0.88 13.63 14.59
CA GLY A 30 -2.29 13.24 14.71
C GLY A 30 -2.61 11.91 14.01
N SER A 31 -3.81 11.82 13.43
CA SER A 31 -4.27 10.67 12.64
C SER A 31 -4.40 11.05 11.17
N LEU A 32 -4.12 10.11 10.28
CA LEU A 32 -4.48 10.22 8.87
C LEU A 32 -6.01 10.24 8.75
N VAL A 33 -6.55 11.19 7.99
CA VAL A 33 -7.94 11.14 7.52
C VAL A 33 -7.90 11.24 6.00
N CYS A 34 -8.33 10.18 5.30
CA CYS A 34 -8.29 10.16 3.84
C CYS A 34 -9.46 9.40 3.24
N ASN A 35 -9.97 9.88 2.11
CA ASN A 35 -10.85 9.09 1.27
C ASN A 35 -10.03 8.07 0.48
N VAL A 36 -10.54 6.85 0.44
CA VAL A 36 -10.01 5.74 -0.33
C VAL A 36 -10.97 5.49 -1.47
N ASP A 37 -10.56 5.78 -2.70
CA ASP A 37 -11.33 5.48 -3.90
C ASP A 37 -10.77 4.21 -4.55
N ILE A 38 -11.65 3.28 -4.90
CA ILE A 38 -11.30 2.06 -5.63
C ILE A 38 -11.96 2.14 -7.00
N LYS A 39 -11.15 2.05 -8.07
CA LYS A 39 -11.63 2.13 -9.47
C LYS A 39 -12.46 3.40 -9.76
N GLY A 40 -12.12 4.50 -9.09
CA GLY A 40 -12.77 5.80 -9.28
C GLY A 40 -14.05 6.02 -8.46
N GLU A 41 -14.46 5.06 -7.63
CA GLU A 41 -15.58 5.20 -6.71
C GLU A 41 -15.07 5.31 -5.27
N GLU A 42 -15.63 6.24 -4.50
CA GLU A 42 -15.32 6.38 -3.07
C GLU A 42 -15.78 5.11 -2.33
N PHE A 43 -14.83 4.41 -1.72
CA PHE A 43 -15.07 3.16 -1.01
C PHE A 43 -15.26 3.41 0.49
N GLU A 44 -14.35 4.18 1.10
CA GLU A 44 -14.44 4.56 2.51
C GLU A 44 -13.67 5.85 2.82
N THR A 45 -14.02 6.48 3.95
CA THR A 45 -13.16 7.49 4.59
C THR A 45 -12.37 6.82 5.71
N PHE A 46 -11.11 6.54 5.46
CA PHE A 46 -10.19 5.98 6.44
C PHE A 46 -9.79 7.01 7.50
N ARG A 47 -9.75 6.59 8.76
CA ARG A 47 -9.15 7.35 9.85
C ARG A 47 -8.32 6.44 10.75
N GLY A 48 -7.03 6.73 10.93
CA GLY A 48 -6.13 5.91 11.74
C GLY A 48 -4.68 6.35 11.62
N ASP A 49 -3.73 5.46 11.93
CA ASP A 49 -2.30 5.76 11.86
C ASP A 49 -1.80 5.82 10.39
N GLY A 50 -2.42 5.05 9.50
CA GLY A 50 -2.01 4.99 8.11
C GLY A 50 -2.56 3.82 7.31
N LEU A 51 -2.14 3.74 6.05
CA LEU A 51 -2.48 2.67 5.11
C LEU A 51 -1.19 2.06 4.53
N CYS A 52 -1.22 0.77 4.24
CA CYS A 52 -0.15 0.04 3.56
C CYS A 52 -0.69 -0.62 2.29
N ILE A 53 -0.05 -0.36 1.15
CA ILE A 53 -0.36 -0.97 -0.14
C ILE A 53 0.84 -1.81 -0.54
N SER A 54 0.66 -3.13 -0.58
CA SER A 54 1.72 -4.10 -0.73
C SER A 54 1.60 -4.91 -2.02
N THR A 55 2.74 -5.28 -2.59
CA THR A 55 2.83 -6.25 -3.67
C THR A 55 2.67 -7.69 -3.12
N PRO A 56 2.46 -8.69 -3.99
CA PRO A 56 2.37 -10.08 -3.56
C PRO A 56 3.68 -10.58 -2.93
N SER A 57 4.85 -10.18 -3.44
CA SER A 57 6.14 -10.49 -2.82
C SER A 57 6.37 -9.73 -1.51
N GLY A 58 5.88 -8.49 -1.42
CA GLY A 58 5.91 -7.68 -0.20
C GLY A 58 4.93 -8.13 0.87
N SER A 59 3.98 -9.01 0.53
CA SER A 59 2.95 -9.48 1.47
C SER A 59 3.50 -10.16 2.73
N THR A 60 4.74 -10.67 2.67
CA THR A 60 5.47 -11.28 3.80
C THR A 60 6.21 -10.27 4.68
N ALA A 61 6.32 -9.00 4.26
CA ALA A 61 7.03 -7.94 4.95
C ALA A 61 6.07 -7.13 5.84
N TYR A 62 5.95 -5.82 5.64
CA TYR A 62 5.19 -4.98 6.58
C TYR A 62 3.69 -5.32 6.56
N ASN A 63 3.15 -5.68 5.39
CA ASN A 63 1.78 -6.15 5.23
C ASN A 63 1.43 -7.31 6.17
N LYS A 64 2.33 -8.28 6.35
CA LYS A 64 2.11 -9.40 7.28
C LYS A 64 1.95 -8.92 8.73
N ALA A 65 2.73 -7.91 9.13
CA ALA A 65 2.66 -7.36 10.49
C ALA A 65 1.33 -6.62 10.75
N LEU A 66 0.69 -6.12 9.70
CA LEU A 66 -0.63 -5.48 9.74
C LEU A 66 -1.79 -6.47 9.64
N GLY A 67 -1.52 -7.78 9.63
CA GLY A 67 -2.55 -8.82 9.50
C GLY A 67 -2.99 -9.08 8.06
N GLY A 68 -2.30 -8.52 7.07
CA GLY A 68 -2.51 -8.81 5.65
C GLY A 68 -2.15 -10.27 5.30
N ALA A 69 -2.84 -10.81 4.28
CA ALA A 69 -2.62 -12.16 3.78
C ALA A 69 -1.28 -12.30 3.06
N ILE A 70 -0.64 -13.46 3.18
CA ILE A 70 0.53 -13.83 2.37
C ILE A 70 0.05 -14.28 0.99
N LEU A 71 0.50 -13.59 -0.06
CA LEU A 71 0.10 -13.83 -1.44
C LEU A 71 1.24 -14.49 -2.22
N HIS A 72 0.91 -15.39 -3.14
CA HIS A 72 1.90 -15.97 -4.03
C HIS A 72 2.36 -14.93 -5.08
N PRO A 73 3.67 -14.77 -5.35
CA PRO A 73 4.19 -13.77 -6.29
C PRO A 73 3.71 -13.85 -7.75
N SER A 74 3.05 -14.94 -8.14
CA SER A 74 2.46 -15.08 -9.48
C SER A 74 1.11 -14.39 -9.64
N LEU A 75 0.49 -13.92 -8.56
CA LEU A 75 -0.76 -13.17 -8.63
C LEU A 75 -0.47 -11.75 -9.06
N ALA A 76 -1.06 -11.29 -10.16
CA ALA A 76 -0.97 -9.89 -10.56
C ALA A 76 -2.00 -9.08 -9.75
N SER A 77 -1.61 -8.70 -8.54
CA SER A 77 -2.48 -8.00 -7.58
C SER A 77 -1.70 -7.05 -6.68
N MET A 78 -2.43 -6.20 -5.96
CA MET A 78 -1.93 -5.44 -4.81
C MET A 78 -2.86 -5.68 -3.62
N GLN A 79 -2.36 -5.44 -2.41
CA GLN A 79 -3.14 -5.61 -1.18
C GLN A 79 -3.08 -4.34 -0.33
N ILE A 80 -4.25 -3.87 0.12
CA ILE A 80 -4.39 -2.73 1.04
C ILE A 80 -4.61 -3.29 2.45
N SER A 81 -3.83 -2.81 3.41
CA SER A 81 -3.96 -3.13 4.84
C SER A 81 -3.98 -1.84 5.66
N GLU A 82 -4.84 -1.82 6.68
CA GLU A 82 -5.02 -0.68 7.58
C GLU A 82 -4.00 -0.67 8.73
N MET A 83 -3.64 0.52 9.21
CA MET A 83 -2.81 0.71 10.40
C MET A 83 -3.65 1.40 11.48
N ALA A 84 -4.02 0.64 12.51
CA ALA A 84 -4.76 1.12 13.68
C ALA A 84 -5.97 2.02 13.33
N SER A 85 -6.92 1.51 12.56
CA SER A 85 -8.12 2.26 12.19
C SER A 85 -9.04 2.54 13.39
N ILE A 86 -9.60 3.75 13.40
CA ILE A 86 -10.57 4.19 14.39
C ILE A 86 -11.96 3.80 13.91
N ASN A 87 -12.60 2.88 14.63
CA ASN A 87 -13.96 2.41 14.33
C ASN A 87 -14.90 2.71 15.50
N ASN A 88 -15.98 3.46 15.24
CA ASN A 88 -17.04 3.77 16.19
C ASN A 88 -18.37 4.06 15.47
N ARG A 89 -19.36 4.66 16.15
CA ARG A 89 -20.68 4.95 15.55
C ARG A 89 -20.62 5.92 14.36
N VAL A 90 -19.60 6.77 14.31
CA VAL A 90 -19.44 7.85 13.32
C VAL A 90 -18.44 7.45 12.24
N TYR A 91 -17.31 6.83 12.63
CA TYR A 91 -16.25 6.40 11.71
C TYR A 91 -16.28 4.90 11.51
N ARG A 92 -16.31 4.46 10.24
CA ARG A 92 -16.31 3.05 9.87
C ARG A 92 -15.36 2.84 8.71
N THR A 93 -14.56 1.80 8.84
CA THR A 93 -13.65 1.26 7.83
C THR A 93 -13.98 -0.21 7.63
N ILE A 94 -13.54 -0.79 6.52
CA ILE A 94 -13.76 -2.21 6.25
C ILE A 94 -13.00 -3.11 7.25
N GLY A 95 -11.83 -2.67 7.74
CA GLY A 95 -10.96 -3.38 8.67
C GLY A 95 -10.25 -4.60 8.08
N SER A 96 -10.87 -5.27 7.12
CA SER A 96 -10.30 -6.43 6.43
C SER A 96 -9.30 -5.99 5.34
N PRO A 97 -8.14 -6.64 5.22
CA PRO A 97 -7.24 -6.40 4.10
C PRO A 97 -7.93 -6.64 2.75
N LEU A 98 -7.74 -5.73 1.78
CA LEU A 98 -8.35 -5.80 0.46
C LEU A 98 -7.34 -6.20 -0.59
N VAL A 99 -7.61 -7.26 -1.35
CA VAL A 99 -6.77 -7.66 -2.49
C VAL A 99 -7.41 -7.18 -3.79
N LEU A 100 -6.70 -6.33 -4.53
CA LEU A 100 -7.16 -5.72 -5.77
C LEU A 100 -6.43 -6.31 -6.99
N PRO A 101 -7.13 -6.63 -8.09
CA PRO A 101 -6.52 -7.15 -9.30
C PRO A 101 -5.78 -6.05 -10.09
N GLU A 102 -4.96 -6.47 -11.05
CA GLU A 102 -4.09 -5.62 -11.88
C GLU A 102 -4.77 -4.37 -12.48
N HIS A 103 -6.01 -4.50 -12.97
CA HIS A 103 -6.73 -3.40 -13.64
C HIS A 103 -7.42 -2.42 -12.69
N HIS A 104 -7.32 -2.62 -11.37
CA HIS A 104 -7.87 -1.70 -10.38
C HIS A 104 -6.83 -0.67 -9.92
N THR A 105 -7.31 0.54 -9.70
CA THR A 105 -6.55 1.61 -9.05
C THR A 105 -7.09 1.85 -7.65
N CYS A 106 -6.20 2.20 -6.72
CA CYS A 106 -6.54 2.74 -5.41
C CYS A 106 -6.04 4.19 -5.34
N LEU A 107 -6.91 5.14 -5.02
CA LEU A 107 -6.58 6.55 -4.91
C LEU A 107 -6.86 7.03 -3.49
N LEU A 108 -5.85 7.61 -2.85
CA LEU A 108 -5.91 8.16 -1.51
C LEU A 108 -5.94 9.69 -1.60
N LYS A 109 -6.97 10.30 -1.02
CA LYS A 109 -7.16 11.75 -0.97
C LYS A 109 -7.17 12.20 0.49
N PRO A 110 -6.12 12.87 1.00
CA PRO A 110 -6.15 13.41 2.35
C PRO A 110 -7.28 14.43 2.52
N LEU A 111 -7.95 14.39 3.66
CA LEU A 111 -9.03 15.31 4.02
C LEU A 111 -8.63 16.31 5.11
N ASN A 112 -7.55 16.03 5.84
CA ASN A 112 -7.03 16.92 6.87
C ASN A 112 -5.70 17.55 6.44
N ASP A 113 -5.47 18.78 6.90
CA ASP A 113 -4.26 19.54 6.62
C ASP A 113 -3.09 19.07 7.52
N VAL A 114 -2.51 17.92 7.18
CA VAL A 114 -1.42 17.27 7.93
C VAL A 114 -0.27 16.92 7.01
N SER A 115 0.95 16.98 7.55
CA SER A 115 2.13 16.50 6.82
C SER A 115 2.08 14.98 6.70
N MET A 116 2.12 14.49 5.46
CA MET A 116 2.07 13.07 5.15
C MET A 116 3.47 12.51 4.98
N GLN A 117 3.72 11.36 5.59
CA GLN A 117 4.92 10.56 5.40
C GLN A 117 4.59 9.39 4.47
N LEU A 118 5.16 9.43 3.25
CA LEU A 118 5.11 8.34 2.30
C LEU A 118 6.39 7.53 2.40
N THR A 119 6.28 6.22 2.50
CA THR A 119 7.45 5.31 2.42
C THR A 119 7.21 4.33 1.29
N ILE A 120 8.15 4.26 0.34
CA ILE A 120 8.16 3.37 -0.82
C ILE A 120 9.39 2.47 -0.67
N ASP A 121 9.18 1.22 -0.29
CA ASP A 121 10.22 0.31 0.19
C ASP A 121 11.08 0.97 1.30
N HIS A 122 12.29 1.41 0.96
CA HIS A 122 13.23 2.06 1.87
C HIS A 122 13.29 3.59 1.68
N TYR A 123 12.79 4.09 0.55
CA TYR A 123 12.74 5.51 0.26
C TYR A 123 11.58 6.13 1.03
N SER A 124 11.80 7.28 1.66
CA SER A 124 10.75 7.99 2.38
C SER A 124 10.74 9.46 2.00
N LEU A 125 9.54 10.02 1.84
CA LEU A 125 9.32 11.44 1.61
C LEU A 125 8.31 11.95 2.64
N VAL A 126 8.50 13.18 3.09
CA VAL A 126 7.56 13.88 3.96
C VAL A 126 7.16 15.16 3.25
N SER A 127 5.86 15.35 3.02
CA SER A 127 5.35 16.55 2.37
C SER A 127 3.95 16.88 2.85
N LYS A 128 3.70 18.18 2.98
CA LYS A 128 2.37 18.74 3.28
C LYS A 128 1.59 19.07 2.00
N ASP A 129 2.26 19.11 0.86
CA ASP A 129 1.68 19.56 -0.41
C ASP A 129 1.07 18.41 -1.25
N ILE A 130 0.92 17.21 -0.67
CA ILE A 130 0.38 16.04 -1.37
C ILE A 130 -1.14 16.18 -1.53
N ALA A 131 -1.59 16.32 -2.78
CA ALA A 131 -3.01 16.37 -3.12
C ALA A 131 -3.65 14.98 -3.24
N SER A 132 -2.91 14.00 -3.78
CA SER A 132 -3.38 12.61 -3.84
C SER A 132 -2.25 11.61 -4.07
N ILE A 133 -2.49 10.37 -3.67
CA ILE A 133 -1.59 9.23 -3.91
C ILE A 133 -2.37 8.15 -4.62
N GLN A 134 -1.93 7.77 -5.82
CA GLN A 134 -2.55 6.70 -6.60
C GLN A 134 -1.64 5.48 -6.66
N CYS A 135 -2.18 4.33 -6.28
CA CYS A 135 -1.51 3.04 -6.35
C CYS A 135 -2.19 2.13 -7.38
N ARG A 136 -1.39 1.44 -8.19
CA ARG A 136 -1.85 0.37 -9.08
C ARG A 136 -0.79 -0.71 -9.23
N VAL A 137 -1.16 -1.89 -9.73
CA VAL A 137 -0.17 -2.86 -10.19
C VAL A 137 0.60 -2.25 -11.37
N ALA A 138 1.93 -2.22 -11.26
CA ALA A 138 2.81 -1.64 -12.28
C ALA A 138 2.92 -2.56 -13.49
N ASP A 139 3.05 -1.95 -14.68
CA ASP A 139 3.32 -2.66 -15.93
C ASP A 139 4.76 -3.24 -15.96
N GLU A 140 5.63 -2.73 -15.10
CA GLU A 140 6.98 -3.20 -14.92
C GLU A 140 7.08 -4.39 -13.94
N TYR A 141 7.97 -5.31 -14.28
CA TYR A 141 8.28 -6.49 -13.49
C TYR A 141 9.77 -6.56 -13.18
N VAL A 142 10.10 -6.91 -11.94
CA VAL A 142 11.44 -7.34 -11.56
C VAL A 142 11.71 -8.74 -12.13
N ARG A 143 12.92 -8.97 -12.63
CA ARG A 143 13.32 -10.25 -13.24
C ARG A 143 14.39 -10.92 -12.38
N PHE A 144 14.16 -12.18 -12.01
CA PHE A 144 15.10 -12.98 -11.22
C PHE A 144 15.73 -14.07 -12.06
N ALA A 145 17.06 -14.19 -12.04
CA ALA A 145 17.76 -15.34 -12.57
C ALA A 145 17.64 -16.54 -11.61
N ARG A 146 17.00 -17.62 -12.04
CA ARG A 146 16.72 -18.79 -11.20
C ARG A 146 17.64 -19.96 -11.55
N PHE A 147 18.63 -20.23 -10.70
CA PHE A 147 19.60 -21.32 -10.87
C PHE A 147 19.14 -22.68 -10.32
N ARG A 148 18.15 -22.68 -9.40
CA ARG A 148 17.59 -23.90 -8.80
C ARG A 148 16.12 -23.73 -8.39
N PRO A 149 15.34 -24.82 -8.28
CA PRO A 149 13.99 -24.74 -7.74
C PRO A 149 14.00 -24.30 -6.27
N PHE A 150 13.49 -23.11 -5.98
CA PHE A 150 13.20 -22.68 -4.62
C PHE A 150 11.77 -22.15 -4.54
N PRO A 151 10.76 -23.01 -4.27
CA PRO A 151 9.35 -22.63 -4.26
C PRO A 151 9.05 -21.55 -3.22
N PHE A 152 8.10 -20.66 -3.51
CA PHE A 152 7.71 -19.58 -2.61
C PHE A 152 7.26 -20.10 -1.24
N TRP A 153 6.37 -21.09 -1.20
CA TRP A 153 5.88 -21.65 0.06
C TRP A 153 6.95 -22.34 0.90
N LYS A 154 7.99 -22.88 0.26
CA LYS A 154 9.17 -23.40 0.98
C LYS A 154 9.91 -22.25 1.69
N ARG A 155 10.14 -21.12 1.00
CA ARG A 155 10.73 -19.92 1.62
C ARG A 155 9.92 -19.38 2.78
N VAL A 156 8.59 -19.31 2.62
CA VAL A 156 7.68 -18.85 3.67
C VAL A 156 7.77 -19.76 4.90
N LYS A 157 7.75 -21.09 4.70
CA LYS A 157 7.90 -22.07 5.80
C LYS A 157 9.22 -21.87 6.53
N GLU A 158 10.34 -21.87 5.80
CA GLU A 158 11.69 -21.70 6.38
C GLU A 158 11.83 -20.38 7.15
N SER A 159 11.17 -19.31 6.71
CA SER A 159 11.30 -17.98 7.33
C SER A 159 10.45 -17.78 8.58
N PHE A 160 9.27 -18.42 8.68
CA PHE A 160 8.29 -18.11 9.73
C PHE A 160 7.92 -19.26 10.65
N ILE A 161 8.16 -20.51 10.24
CA ILE A 161 7.83 -21.70 11.03
C ILE A 161 9.10 -22.40 11.52
N GLY A 162 10.17 -22.36 10.73
CA GLY A 162 11.39 -23.14 10.96
C GLY A 162 11.43 -24.43 10.14
N GLU A 163 12.59 -25.07 10.14
CA GLU A 163 12.77 -26.43 9.58
C GLU A 163 12.20 -27.50 10.50
#